data_AF-A0AAU9W9U4-F1
#
_entry.id   AF-A0AAU9W9U4-F1
#
_cell.length_a   1.000
_cell.length_b   1.000
_cell.length_c   1.000
_cell.angle_alpha   90.00
_cell.angle_beta   90.00
_cell.angle_gamma   90.00
#
_symmetry.space_group_name_H-M   'P 1'
#
loop_
_entity.id
_entity.type
_entity.pdbx_description
1 polymer ?
#
loop_
_entity_poly.entity_id
_entity_poly.type
_entity_poly.pdbx_seq_one_letter_code
_entity_poly.pdbx_strand_id
1 'polypeptide(L)'
;MVKPVTLACGHSGCRHCLATLIGIETFPKCPLCKAPIGTDVTLHVNVALDDIIGDFNVKCNKSGCLWKGKFHEHEQHLKRCGKFQTACANDGCGEMVARRGWQHTLRNVQSTNSLASNAVEKLPGNLSRSILLPFAQIRGYCAH
;
A
#
# COMPACT_ATOMS: atom_id res chain seq x y z
N MET A 1 -10.72 -7.67 -3.55
CA MET A 1 -11.13 -9.08 -3.74
C MET A 1 -11.62 -9.33 -5.16
N VAL A 2 -11.26 -10.45 -5.80
CA VAL A 2 -11.81 -10.85 -7.11
C VAL A 2 -13.26 -11.33 -6.89
N LYS A 3 -14.16 -11.07 -7.84
CA LYS A 3 -15.55 -11.57 -7.79
C LYS A 3 -15.84 -12.39 -9.05
N PRO A 4 -15.80 -13.73 -9.00
CA PRO A 4 -15.96 -14.56 -10.19
C PRO A 4 -17.42 -14.61 -10.65
N VAL A 5 -17.63 -14.70 -11.96
CA VAL A 5 -18.94 -14.86 -12.61
C VAL A 5 -18.80 -15.98 -13.63
N THR A 6 -19.80 -16.85 -13.71
CA THR A 6 -19.87 -17.93 -14.70
C THR A 6 -20.87 -17.56 -15.79
N LEU A 7 -20.41 -17.55 -17.04
CA LEU A 7 -21.24 -17.28 -18.20
C LEU A 7 -22.10 -18.51 -18.53
N ALA A 8 -23.16 -18.33 -19.33
CA ALA A 8 -24.02 -19.42 -19.79
C ALA A 8 -23.25 -20.51 -20.56
N CYS A 9 -22.13 -20.17 -21.20
CA CYS A 9 -21.25 -21.13 -21.86
C CYS A 9 -20.36 -21.95 -20.90
N GLY A 10 -20.49 -21.76 -19.58
CA GLY A 10 -19.75 -22.49 -18.54
C GLY A 10 -18.39 -21.89 -18.16
N HIS A 11 -17.83 -20.99 -18.97
CA HIS A 11 -16.57 -20.33 -18.64
C HIS A 11 -16.75 -19.23 -17.59
N SER A 12 -15.76 -19.09 -16.71
CA SER A 12 -15.77 -18.10 -15.63
C SER A 12 -14.75 -16.98 -15.86
N GLY A 13 -15.10 -15.77 -15.44
CA GLY A 13 -14.24 -14.59 -15.47
C GLY A 13 -14.53 -13.66 -14.30
N CYS A 14 -13.68 -12.67 -14.06
CA CYS A 14 -13.95 -11.69 -13.00
C CYS A 14 -15.11 -10.77 -13.40
N ARG A 15 -15.99 -10.40 -12.46
CA ARG A 15 -17.15 -9.55 -12.70
C ARG A 15 -16.77 -8.24 -13.37
N HIS A 16 -15.71 -7.59 -12.88
CA HIS A 16 -15.19 -6.36 -13.47
C HIS A 16 -14.77 -6.57 -14.93
N CYS A 17 -13.98 -7.62 -15.19
CA CYS A 17 -13.47 -7.97 -16.51
C CYS A 17 -14.60 -8.21 -17.52
N LEU A 18 -15.60 -9.01 -17.12
CA LEU A 18 -16.75 -9.34 -17.97
C LEU A 18 -17.68 -8.14 -18.16
N ALA A 19 -17.90 -7.32 -17.12
CA ALA A 19 -18.69 -6.09 -17.23
C ALA A 19 -18.02 -5.09 -18.19
N THR A 20 -16.69 -4.94 -18.11
CA THR A 20 -15.93 -4.11 -19.06
C THR A 20 -16.07 -4.64 -20.48
N LEU A 21 -15.90 -5.95 -20.69
CA LEU A 21 -16.05 -6.56 -22.01
C LEU A 21 -17.45 -6.34 -22.60
N ILE A 22 -18.50 -6.51 -21.81
CA ILE A 22 -19.88 -6.26 -22.25
C ILE A 22 -20.12 -4.77 -22.55
N GLY A 23 -19.49 -3.87 -21.80
CA GLY A 23 -19.66 -2.43 -22.00
C GLY A 23 -18.94 -1.85 -23.22
N ILE A 24 -17.89 -2.51 -23.73
CA ILE A 24 -17.11 -2.02 -24.88
C ILE A 24 -17.47 -2.70 -26.20
N GLU A 25 -17.97 -3.94 -26.16
CA GLU A 25 -18.29 -4.72 -27.35
C GLU A 25 -19.76 -4.56 -27.77
N THR A 26 -20.01 -4.32 -29.05
CA THR A 26 -21.39 -4.32 -29.60
C THR A 26 -22.01 -5.72 -29.61
N PHE A 27 -21.18 -6.76 -29.76
CA PHE A 27 -21.57 -8.17 -29.75
C PHE A 27 -20.62 -8.95 -28.83
N PRO A 28 -20.79 -8.84 -27.50
CA PRO A 28 -19.87 -9.44 -26.55
C PRO A 28 -19.86 -10.96 -26.70
N LYS A 29 -18.64 -11.53 -26.68
CA LYS A 29 -18.40 -12.96 -26.82
C LYS A 29 -17.48 -13.45 -25.71
N CYS A 30 -17.67 -14.70 -25.31
CA CYS A 30 -16.74 -15.37 -24.41
C CYS A 30 -15.32 -15.33 -24.99
N PRO A 31 -14.31 -14.80 -24.26
CA PRO A 31 -12.94 -14.72 -24.76
C PRO A 31 -12.36 -16.10 -25.11
N LEU A 32 -12.81 -17.15 -24.42
CA LEU A 32 -12.30 -18.52 -24.54
C LEU A 32 -12.97 -19.30 -25.68
N CYS A 33 -14.30 -19.46 -25.67
CA CYS A 33 -15.00 -20.29 -26.65
C CYS A 33 -15.78 -19.51 -27.72
N LYS A 34 -15.73 -18.17 -27.69
CA LYS A 34 -16.43 -17.28 -28.63
C LYS A 34 -17.95 -17.36 -28.64
N ALA A 35 -18.56 -18.12 -27.72
CA ALA A 35 -20.00 -18.15 -27.52
C ALA A 35 -20.53 -16.73 -27.22
N PRO A 36 -21.68 -16.34 -27.78
CA PRO A 36 -22.26 -15.02 -27.54
C PRO A 36 -22.62 -14.85 -26.06
N ILE A 37 -22.43 -13.63 -25.56
CA ILE A 37 -22.87 -13.19 -24.23
C ILE A 37 -24.08 -12.28 -24.46
N GLY A 38 -25.15 -12.45 -23.68
CA GLY A 38 -26.31 -11.56 -23.74
C GLY A 38 -25.91 -10.12 -23.42
N THR A 39 -26.37 -9.15 -24.21
CA THR A 39 -26.06 -7.72 -24.04
C THR A 39 -26.78 -7.09 -22.83
N ASP A 40 -27.88 -7.70 -22.38
CA ASP A 40 -28.68 -7.32 -21.21
C ASP A 40 -28.41 -8.21 -19.98
N VAL A 41 -27.30 -8.96 -19.97
CA VAL A 41 -27.05 -9.94 -18.92
C VAL A 41 -26.65 -9.27 -17.60
N THR A 42 -27.37 -9.61 -16.53
CA THR A 42 -26.93 -9.29 -15.17
C THR A 42 -25.86 -10.29 -14.73
N LEU A 43 -24.65 -9.80 -14.45
CA LEU A 43 -23.53 -10.64 -14.01
C LEU A 43 -23.65 -10.95 -12.51
N HIS A 44 -24.13 -12.16 -12.20
CA HIS A 44 -24.20 -12.70 -10.84
C HIS A 44 -22.90 -13.37 -10.44
N VAL A 45 -22.45 -13.08 -9.21
CA VAL A 45 -21.25 -13.73 -8.65
C VAL A 45 -21.54 -15.20 -8.46
N ASN A 46 -20.63 -16.06 -8.93
CA ASN A 46 -20.64 -17.48 -8.60
C ASN A 46 -20.09 -17.64 -7.18
N VAL A 47 -21.00 -17.69 -6.20
CA VAL A 47 -20.66 -17.74 -4.77
C VAL A 47 -19.82 -18.97 -4.44
N ALA A 48 -20.15 -20.14 -4.99
CA ALA A 48 -19.37 -21.36 -4.76
C ALA A 48 -17.92 -21.21 -5.25
N LEU A 49 -17.71 -20.60 -6.42
CA LEU A 49 -16.37 -20.34 -6.93
C LEU A 49 -15.65 -19.24 -6.14
N ASP A 50 -16.36 -18.21 -5.66
CA ASP A 50 -15.83 -17.16 -4.79
C ASP A 50 -15.32 -17.75 -3.47
N ASP A 51 -16.08 -18.66 -2.85
CA ASP A 51 -15.72 -19.35 -1.60
C ASP A 51 -14.48 -20.23 -1.79
N ILE A 52 -14.44 -21.04 -2.86
CA ILE A 52 -13.27 -21.88 -3.19
C ILE A 52 -12.02 -21.01 -3.37
N ILE A 53 -12.14 -19.89 -4.08
CA ILE A 53 -11.02 -18.94 -4.26
C ILE A 53 -10.61 -18.35 -2.91
N GLY A 54 -11.57 -17.98 -2.08
CA GLY A 54 -11.37 -17.43 -0.74
C GLY A 54 -10.57 -18.35 0.17
N ASP A 55 -10.78 -19.66 0.05
CA ASP A 55 -10.20 -20.69 0.91
C ASP A 55 -8.76 -21.09 0.56
N PHE A 56 -8.21 -20.60 -0.55
CA PHE A 56 -6.81 -20.86 -0.87
C PHE A 56 -5.88 -20.33 0.23
N ASN A 57 -4.97 -21.19 0.67
CA ASN A 57 -3.91 -20.81 1.59
C ASN A 57 -2.85 -20.01 0.82
N VAL A 58 -2.70 -18.73 1.18
CA VAL A 58 -1.79 -17.80 0.52
C VAL A 58 -0.78 -17.22 1.51
N LYS A 59 0.30 -16.64 0.96
CA LYS A 59 1.28 -15.85 1.71
C LYS A 59 1.22 -14.39 1.27
N CYS A 60 1.62 -13.50 2.16
CA CYS A 60 1.80 -12.10 1.80
C CYS A 60 2.85 -11.97 0.68
N ASN A 61 2.59 -11.11 -0.31
CA ASN A 61 3.53 -10.83 -1.39
C ASN A 61 4.54 -9.72 -1.06
N LYS A 62 4.47 -9.13 0.14
CA LYS A 62 5.42 -8.08 0.56
C LYS A 62 6.69 -8.71 1.09
N SER A 63 7.84 -8.22 0.60
CA SER A 63 9.16 -8.73 0.99
C SER A 63 9.36 -8.67 2.51
N GLY A 64 9.84 -9.77 3.08
CA GLY A 64 10.05 -9.92 4.53
C GLY A 64 8.77 -10.00 5.37
N CYS A 65 7.59 -10.14 4.77
CA CYS A 65 6.37 -10.46 5.50
C CYS A 65 6.21 -11.98 5.61
N LEU A 66 5.96 -12.48 6.81
CA LEU A 66 5.78 -13.91 7.08
C LEU A 66 4.32 -14.34 7.19
N TRP A 67 3.37 -13.41 6.98
CA TRP A 67 1.95 -13.73 7.11
C TRP A 67 1.52 -14.76 6.07
N LYS A 68 0.72 -15.72 6.55
CA LYS A 68 0.03 -16.76 5.79
C LYS A 68 -1.41 -16.83 6.30
N GLY A 69 -2.36 -17.13 5.43
CA GLY A 69 -3.77 -17.23 5.78
C GLY A 69 -4.62 -17.53 4.56
N LYS A 70 -5.94 -17.34 4.68
CA LYS A 70 -6.88 -17.51 3.57
C LYS A 70 -6.80 -16.34 2.59
N PHE A 71 -7.11 -16.57 1.33
CA PHE A 71 -7.09 -15.51 0.31
C PHE A 71 -8.05 -14.37 0.65
N HIS A 72 -9.25 -14.66 1.17
CA HIS A 72 -10.19 -13.62 1.61
C HIS A 72 -9.67 -12.76 2.78
N GLU A 73 -8.79 -13.29 3.62
CA GLU A 73 -8.15 -12.56 4.71
C GLU A 73 -7.00 -11.67 4.23
N HIS A 74 -6.43 -11.95 3.06
CA HIS A 74 -5.25 -11.26 2.54
C HIS A 74 -5.47 -9.76 2.38
N GLU A 75 -6.65 -9.32 1.95
CA GLU A 75 -6.96 -7.89 1.83
C GLU A 75 -6.93 -7.18 3.19
N GLN A 76 -7.49 -7.82 4.22
CA GLN A 76 -7.44 -7.28 5.58
C GLN A 76 -6.01 -7.27 6.13
N HIS A 77 -5.23 -8.32 5.83
CA HIS A 77 -3.81 -8.35 6.16
C HIS A 77 -3.06 -7.17 5.52
N LEU A 78 -3.23 -6.89 4.22
CA LEU A 78 -2.53 -5.80 3.53
C LEU A 78 -2.80 -4.43 4.17
N LYS A 79 -4.02 -4.20 4.69
CA LYS A 79 -4.38 -2.97 5.41
C LYS A 79 -3.61 -2.77 6.72
N ARG A 80 -2.99 -3.82 7.28
CA ARG A 80 -2.23 -3.80 8.54
C ARG A 80 -0.79 -4.29 8.37
N CYS A 81 -0.40 -4.70 7.17
CA CYS A 81 0.90 -5.30 6.90
C CYS A 81 2.02 -4.27 7.12
N GLY A 82 2.90 -4.54 8.09
CA GLY A 82 4.01 -3.64 8.39
C GLY A 82 5.09 -3.56 7.32
N LYS A 83 5.10 -4.49 6.34
CA LYS A 83 5.99 -4.49 5.18
C LYS A 83 5.32 -3.92 3.92
N PHE A 84 4.06 -3.48 4.03
CA PHE A 84 3.39 -2.79 2.95
C PHE A 84 4.06 -1.45 2.68
N GLN A 85 4.42 -1.17 1.43
CA GLN A 85 4.99 0.12 1.04
C GLN A 85 3.87 1.17 0.94
N THR A 86 4.05 2.30 1.60
CA THR A 86 3.15 3.45 1.61
C THR A 86 3.95 4.70 1.34
N ALA A 87 3.30 5.75 0.82
CA ALA A 87 3.94 7.06 0.72
C ALA A 87 4.38 7.53 2.12
N CYS A 88 5.56 8.13 2.19
CA CYS A 88 6.05 8.81 3.37
C CYS A 88 5.05 9.90 3.79
N ALA A 89 4.77 9.99 5.09
CA ALA A 89 3.84 10.98 5.63
C ALA A 89 4.43 12.41 5.67
N ASN A 90 5.72 12.57 5.41
CA ASN A 90 6.35 13.88 5.36
C ASN A 90 5.97 14.59 4.05
N ASP A 91 5.48 15.82 4.18
CA ASP A 91 5.07 16.63 3.05
C ASP A 91 6.28 16.92 2.15
N GLY A 92 6.10 16.77 0.83
CA GLY A 92 7.17 16.94 -0.16
C GLY A 92 8.18 15.79 -0.31
N CYS A 93 8.15 14.73 0.51
CA CYS A 93 9.11 13.62 0.40
C CYS A 93 8.78 12.66 -0.77
N GLY A 94 7.52 12.23 -0.89
CA GLY A 94 7.06 11.35 -1.97
C GLY A 94 7.66 9.93 -2.01
N GLU A 95 8.62 9.59 -1.13
CA GLU A 95 9.24 8.27 -1.12
C GLU A 95 8.27 7.16 -0.66
N MET A 96 8.47 5.95 -1.20
CA MET A 96 7.71 4.75 -0.84
C MET A 96 8.43 3.96 0.25
N VAL A 97 7.88 4.00 1.45
CA VAL A 97 8.51 3.51 2.67
C VAL A 97 7.71 2.33 3.24
N ALA A 98 8.36 1.38 3.91
CA ALA A 98 7.61 0.32 4.58
C ALA A 98 6.73 0.92 5.69
N ARG A 99 5.50 0.40 5.88
CA ARG A 99 4.57 0.90 6.90
C ARG A 99 5.13 0.91 8.32
N ARG A 100 6.02 -0.03 8.68
CA ARG A 100 6.75 -0.02 9.97
C ARG A 100 8.12 0.68 9.91
N GLY A 101 8.54 1.12 8.74
CA GLY A 101 9.81 1.79 8.46
C GLY A 101 9.73 3.32 8.48
N TRP A 102 8.86 3.91 9.30
CA TRP A 102 8.77 5.39 9.48
C TRP A 102 10.05 6.01 10.08
N GLN A 103 11.08 5.19 10.30
CA GLN A 103 12.42 5.58 10.70
C GLN A 103 13.29 5.79 9.46
N HIS A 104 12.96 6.79 8.64
CA HIS A 104 13.98 7.43 7.80
C HIS A 104 14.85 8.26 8.73
N THR A 105 15.70 7.60 9.52
CA THR A 105 16.71 8.27 10.32
C THR A 105 17.91 7.35 10.42
N LEU A 106 19.09 7.94 10.22
CA LEU A 106 20.43 7.37 10.38
C LEU A 106 21.08 6.72 9.13
N ARG A 107 21.16 7.46 8.03
CA ARG A 107 22.39 7.52 7.22
C ARG A 107 22.69 8.98 6.96
N ASN A 108 23.86 9.45 7.41
CA ASN A 108 24.45 10.79 7.23
C ASN A 108 24.51 11.76 8.43
N VAL A 109 24.58 11.28 9.68
CA VAL A 109 25.14 12.10 10.80
C VAL A 109 26.39 11.43 11.40
N GLN A 110 27.32 10.98 10.55
CA GLN A 110 28.69 10.67 10.97
C GLN A 110 29.75 11.44 10.15
N SER A 111 29.35 12.27 9.18
CA SER A 111 30.29 13.02 8.33
C SER A 111 30.51 14.47 8.76
N THR A 112 29.57 15.11 9.49
CA THR A 112 29.67 16.55 9.81
C THR A 112 30.11 16.87 11.24
N ASN A 113 30.42 15.86 12.07
CA ASN A 113 30.89 16.09 13.44
C ASN A 113 32.38 16.51 13.54
N SER A 114 33.05 16.86 12.44
CA SER A 114 34.44 17.31 12.45
C SER A 114 34.64 18.82 12.57
N LEU A 115 33.59 19.67 12.61
CA LEU A 115 33.80 21.14 12.55
C LEU A 115 33.03 22.00 13.57
N ALA A 116 32.46 21.43 14.64
CA ALA A 116 31.80 22.23 15.69
C ALA A 116 32.50 22.15 17.06
N SER A 117 33.83 22.20 17.09
CA SER A 117 34.60 22.33 18.35
C SER A 117 35.10 23.73 18.67
N ASN A 118 34.92 24.75 17.82
CA ASN A 118 35.52 26.07 18.05
C ASN A 118 34.52 27.22 17.88
N ALA A 119 33.72 27.51 18.92
CA ALA A 119 33.11 28.84 19.13
C ALA A 119 32.47 28.93 20.53
N VAL A 120 33.26 28.72 21.59
CA VAL A 120 32.88 29.18 22.94
C VAL A 120 34.00 30.10 23.43
N GLU A 121 34.09 31.28 22.82
CA GLU A 121 34.88 32.38 23.39
C GLU A 121 34.13 33.71 23.23
N LYS A 122 33.93 34.35 24.40
CA LYS A 122 33.72 35.78 24.65
C LYS A 122 32.32 36.36 24.36
N LEU A 123 31.57 36.65 25.43
CA LEU A 123 31.35 38.02 25.96
C LEU A 123 30.43 38.00 27.23
N PRO A 124 30.50 39.04 28.08
CA PRO A 124 30.00 39.04 29.46
C PRO A 124 28.60 39.69 29.62
N GLY A 125 27.97 39.42 30.77
CA GLY A 125 27.05 40.37 31.42
C GLY A 125 25.57 40.27 31.07
N ASN A 126 24.83 39.60 31.96
CA ASN A 126 23.51 39.98 32.48
C ASN A 126 22.42 40.45 31.47
N LEU A 127 21.53 39.54 31.05
CA LEU A 127 20.12 39.86 30.80
C LEU A 127 19.24 38.60 30.78
N SER A 128 18.33 38.56 31.76
CA SER A 128 17.04 37.88 31.82
C SER A 128 16.95 36.38 31.45
N ARG A 129 16.65 35.58 32.49
CA ARG A 129 15.97 34.29 32.38
C ARG A 129 14.63 34.48 31.65
N SER A 130 14.55 34.13 30.39
CA SER A 130 13.33 33.80 29.64
C SER A 130 13.77 33.47 28.22
N ILE A 131 13.03 32.60 27.53
CA ILE A 131 13.09 32.33 26.08
C ILE A 131 13.77 31.00 25.71
N LEU A 132 12.89 30.06 25.33
CA LEU A 132 13.08 28.90 24.45
C LEU A 132 13.71 27.64 25.06
N LEU A 133 12.89 26.91 25.81
CA LEU A 133 12.71 25.49 25.50
C LEU A 133 12.04 25.40 24.12
N PRO A 134 12.67 24.87 23.06
CA PRO A 134 11.88 24.38 21.95
C PRO A 134 11.29 23.04 22.37
N PHE A 135 9.98 23.02 22.49
CA PHE A 135 9.18 21.81 22.36
C PHE A 135 9.78 20.94 21.24
N ALA A 136 10.34 19.80 21.61
CA ALA A 136 10.69 18.75 20.66
C ALA A 136 9.39 18.13 20.14
N GLN A 137 8.70 18.85 19.26
CA GLN A 137 7.78 18.25 18.32
C GLN A 137 8.67 17.50 17.33
N ILE A 138 8.92 16.22 17.63
CA ILE A 138 9.64 15.30 16.74
C ILE A 138 8.75 15.06 15.51
N ARG A 139 8.65 16.06 14.63
CA ARG A 139 8.34 15.84 13.22
C ARG A 139 9.61 15.25 12.63
N GLY A 140 9.61 13.93 12.45
CA GLY A 140 10.76 13.22 11.89
C GLY A 140 11.21 13.88 10.59
N TYR A 141 12.45 14.35 10.57
CA TYR A 141 13.07 14.94 9.39
C TYR A 141 13.59 13.82 8.48
N CYS A 142 13.15 13.82 7.21
CA CYS A 142 13.80 13.04 6.15
C CYS A 142 15.06 13.80 5.70
N ALA A 143 16.24 13.20 5.86
CA ALA A 143 17.50 13.77 5.38
C ALA A 143 17.75 13.38 3.92
N HIS A 144 18.11 14.36 3.09
CA HIS A 144 18.59 14.18 1.71
C HIS A 144 20.00 13.58 1.66
#